data_AF-A0A7Y0G4D3-F1
#
_entry.id   AF-A0A7Y0G4D3-F1
#
_cell.length_a   1.000
_cell.length_b   1.000
_cell.length_c   1.000
_cell.angle_alpha   90.00
_cell.angle_beta   90.00
_cell.angle_gamma   90.00
#
_symmetry.space_group_name_H-M   'P 1'
#
loop_
_entity.id
_entity.type
_entity.pdbx_description
1 polymer ?
#
loop_
_entity_poly.entity_id
_entity_poly.type
_entity_poly.pdbx_seq_one_letter_code
_entity_poly.pdbx_strand_id
1 'polypeptide(L)'
;MAIIPAENSTTSWHTAGAAARQESGVAWPTVTNSCDFAIGAEASPAEAVQQARDLLAMFLPLFLAGCEMAGAVAERAADVLAELVDLTARRSAGAGLSGRVVVDGAHVIVSVGDMAGRLPAPGEEPGLQRVRRLVADMGQYDGDRGGRVTWAAVAA
;
A
#
# COMPACT_ATOMS: atom_id res chain seq x y z
N MET A 1 11.95 -27.85 31.79
CA MET A 1 10.59 -27.47 31.36
C MET A 1 10.28 -26.13 32.02
N ALA A 2 10.38 -25.05 31.26
CA ALA A 2 10.01 -23.71 31.69
C ALA A 2 9.37 -23.01 30.49
N ILE A 3 8.11 -22.63 30.67
CA ILE A 3 7.23 -22.00 29.69
C ILE A 3 7.47 -20.50 29.79
N ILE A 4 7.91 -19.86 28.70
CA ILE A 4 7.99 -18.39 28.59
C ILE A 4 6.65 -17.92 28.01
N PRO A 5 5.89 -17.04 28.68
CA PRO A 5 4.70 -16.46 28.09
C PRO A 5 5.11 -15.37 27.08
N ALA A 6 4.53 -15.44 25.88
CA ALA A 6 4.66 -14.41 24.85
C ALA A 6 3.84 -13.18 25.26
N GLU A 7 4.54 -12.07 25.55
CA GLU A 7 3.90 -10.78 25.77
C GLU A 7 3.45 -10.17 24.43
N ASN A 8 2.14 -9.99 24.34
CA ASN A 8 1.41 -9.40 23.23
C ASN A 8 1.73 -7.90 23.17
N SER A 9 2.70 -7.50 22.33
CA SER A 9 3.04 -6.09 22.13
C SER A 9 2.07 -5.46 21.12
N THR A 10 0.98 -4.90 21.62
CA THR A 10 0.09 -4.00 20.88
C THR A 10 0.77 -2.63 20.79
N THR A 11 1.57 -2.39 19.75
CA THR A 11 2.17 -1.07 19.51
C THR A 11 1.16 -0.14 18.85
N SER A 12 0.72 0.85 19.62
CA SER A 12 -0.14 1.96 19.21
C SER A 12 0.61 2.90 18.26
N TRP A 13 -0.01 3.24 17.14
CA TRP A 13 0.51 4.20 16.14
C TRP A 13 -0.12 5.57 16.38
N HIS A 14 0.59 6.46 17.06
CA HIS A 14 0.24 7.88 17.10
C HIS A 14 1.04 8.68 16.05
N THR A 15 0.30 9.21 15.09
CA THR A 15 0.46 10.43 14.28
C THR A 15 1.83 11.16 14.27
N ALA A 16 2.45 11.23 13.08
CA ALA A 16 3.25 12.35 12.56
C ALA A 16 3.47 12.16 11.04
N GLY A 17 3.25 13.08 10.12
CA GLY A 17 2.82 14.47 10.20
C GLY A 17 2.38 14.97 8.82
N ALA A 18 1.24 15.67 8.81
CA ALA A 18 0.87 16.62 7.79
C ALA A 18 1.57 17.95 8.07
N ALA A 19 2.38 18.44 7.13
CA ALA A 19 2.75 19.85 6.92
C ALA A 19 3.67 19.93 5.69
N ALA A 20 3.55 20.83 4.72
CA ALA A 20 2.52 21.77 4.31
C ALA A 20 2.95 22.25 2.91
N ARG A 21 2.03 22.31 1.96
CA ARG A 21 2.00 23.37 0.94
C ARG A 21 0.54 23.73 0.73
N GLN A 22 0.22 24.96 1.10
CA GLN A 22 -1.12 25.54 1.07
C GLN A 22 -1.18 26.54 -0.08
N GLU A 23 -2.29 26.47 -0.83
CA GLU A 23 -2.97 27.46 -1.70
C GLU A 23 -3.67 26.65 -2.80
N SER A 24 -4.99 26.55 -2.98
CA SER A 24 -6.16 27.30 -2.49
C SER A 24 -7.43 26.45 -2.74
N GLY A 25 -8.42 26.49 -1.85
CA GLY A 25 -9.82 26.19 -2.19
C GLY A 25 -10.41 24.85 -1.70
N VAL A 26 -11.30 24.98 -0.71
CA VAL A 26 -12.29 24.00 -0.20
C VAL A 26 -11.74 22.91 0.73
N ALA A 27 -11.84 23.18 2.04
CA ALA A 27 -11.69 22.19 3.09
C ALA A 27 -12.98 21.35 3.20
N TRP A 28 -12.95 20.13 2.66
CA TRP A 28 -13.88 19.07 3.07
C TRP A 28 -13.20 18.25 4.17
N PRO A 29 -13.88 17.89 5.27
CA PRO A 29 -13.43 16.83 6.13
C PRO A 29 -13.68 15.51 5.39
N THR A 30 -12.82 15.16 4.45
CA THR A 30 -12.98 13.91 3.71
C THR A 30 -12.60 12.77 4.64
N VAL A 31 -13.60 11.94 4.96
CA VAL A 31 -13.41 10.73 5.77
C VAL A 31 -12.29 9.91 5.15
N THR A 32 -11.12 9.95 5.79
CA THR A 32 -9.97 9.17 5.36
C THR A 32 -10.17 7.76 5.90
N ASN A 33 -10.47 6.82 5.01
CA ASN A 33 -10.52 5.41 5.36
C ASN A 33 -9.18 4.78 5.07
N SER A 34 -8.66 3.97 5.99
CA SER A 34 -7.37 3.30 5.81
C SER A 34 -7.39 1.87 6.30
N CYS A 35 -6.67 1.00 5.60
CA CYS A 35 -6.41 -0.37 6.00
C CYS A 35 -4.91 -0.64 5.96
N ASP A 36 -4.37 -1.09 7.08
CA ASP A 36 -3.00 -1.58 7.20
C ASP A 36 -2.99 -3.10 7.09
N PHE A 37 -1.96 -3.65 6.45
CA PHE A 37 -1.76 -5.08 6.34
C PHE A 37 -0.28 -5.45 6.47
N ALA A 38 -0.05 -6.70 6.83
CA ALA A 38 1.27 -7.31 6.83
C ALA A 38 1.16 -8.73 6.27
N ILE A 39 2.16 -9.13 5.49
CA ILE A 39 2.28 -10.47 4.91
C ILE A 39 3.62 -11.04 5.37
N GLY A 40 3.58 -12.26 5.91
CA GLY A 40 4.76 -12.91 6.48
C GLY A 40 5.82 -13.25 5.44
N ALA A 41 7.05 -13.44 5.92
CA ALA A 41 8.24 -13.77 5.11
C ALA A 41 8.13 -15.11 4.38
N GLU A 42 7.31 -16.01 4.91
CA GLU A 42 7.07 -17.35 4.40
C GLU A 42 6.21 -17.38 3.14
N ALA A 43 5.48 -16.30 2.83
CA ALA A 43 4.65 -16.23 1.63
C ALA A 43 5.53 -16.05 0.37
N SER A 44 5.32 -16.90 -0.63
CA SER A 44 5.86 -16.65 -1.96
C SER A 44 5.28 -15.37 -2.57
N PRO A 45 5.92 -14.75 -3.57
CA PRO A 45 5.39 -13.56 -4.23
C PRO A 45 3.95 -13.73 -4.74
N ALA A 46 3.64 -14.89 -5.32
CA ALA A 46 2.29 -15.19 -5.81
C ALA A 46 1.26 -15.28 -4.67
N GLU A 47 1.62 -15.91 -3.55
CA GLU A 47 0.75 -15.99 -2.36
C GLU A 47 0.55 -14.61 -1.73
N ALA A 48 1.61 -13.80 -1.64
CA ALA A 48 1.53 -12.45 -1.12
C ALA A 48 0.60 -11.57 -1.95
N VAL A 49 0.69 -11.66 -3.28
CA VAL A 49 -0.23 -10.95 -4.20
C VAL A 49 -1.67 -11.38 -3.97
N GLN A 50 -1.93 -12.69 -3.85
CA GLN A 50 -3.28 -13.19 -3.64
C GLN A 50 -3.84 -12.71 -2.30
N GLN A 51 -3.08 -12.81 -1.21
CA GLN A 51 -3.49 -12.33 0.11
C GLN A 51 -3.79 -10.83 0.12
N ALA A 52 -2.95 -10.02 -0.55
CA ALA A 52 -3.17 -8.58 -0.67
C ALA A 52 -4.44 -8.25 -1.45
N ARG A 53 -4.73 -9.00 -2.52
CA ARG A 53 -5.97 -8.84 -3.32
C ARG A 53 -7.21 -9.23 -2.52
N ASP A 54 -7.17 -10.34 -1.81
CA ASP A 54 -8.29 -10.81 -0.99
C ASP A 54 -8.60 -9.80 0.13
N LEU A 55 -7.56 -9.24 0.75
CA LEU A 55 -7.68 -8.17 1.73
C LEU A 55 -8.33 -6.93 1.10
N LEU A 56 -7.84 -6.46 -0.05
CA LEU A 56 -8.40 -5.30 -0.74
C LEU A 56 -9.87 -5.50 -1.12
N ALA A 57 -10.23 -6.68 -1.63
CA ALA A 57 -11.60 -7.03 -2.00
C ALA A 57 -12.57 -6.97 -0.81
N MET A 58 -12.07 -7.20 0.41
CA MET A 58 -12.87 -7.20 1.62
C MET A 58 -13.29 -5.80 2.08
N PHE A 59 -12.40 -4.81 2.06
CA PHE A 59 -12.69 -3.48 2.62
C PHE A 59 -12.87 -2.38 1.57
N LEU A 60 -12.26 -2.48 0.40
CA LEU A 60 -12.26 -1.38 -0.57
C LEU A 60 -13.67 -0.99 -1.06
N PRO A 61 -14.62 -1.92 -1.27
CA PRO A 61 -15.99 -1.56 -1.59
C PRO A 61 -16.66 -0.67 -0.52
N LEU A 62 -16.32 -0.88 0.75
CA LEU A 62 -16.83 -0.06 1.86
C LEU A 62 -16.20 1.33 1.84
N PHE A 63 -14.91 1.43 1.51
CA PHE A 63 -14.19 2.70 1.49
C PHE A 63 -14.55 3.57 0.28
N LEU A 64 -14.97 2.94 -0.83
CA LEU A 64 -15.42 3.60 -2.05
C LEU A 64 -16.95 3.79 -2.10
N ALA A 65 -17.67 3.56 -1.00
CA ALA A 65 -19.11 3.75 -0.95
C ALA A 65 -19.48 5.20 -1.32
N GLY A 66 -20.25 5.37 -2.39
CA GLY A 66 -20.64 6.68 -2.92
C GLY A 66 -19.74 7.25 -4.03
N CYS A 67 -18.65 6.56 -4.41
CA CYS A 67 -17.88 6.86 -5.62
C CYS A 67 -18.61 6.30 -6.86
N GLU A 68 -18.87 7.14 -7.87
CA GLU A 68 -19.55 6.73 -9.11
C GLU A 68 -18.77 5.68 -9.90
N MET A 69 -17.43 5.69 -9.77
CA MET A 69 -16.50 4.81 -10.50
C MET A 69 -15.90 3.72 -9.61
N ALA A 70 -16.52 3.41 -8.47
CA ALA A 70 -15.96 2.52 -7.44
C ALA A 70 -15.42 1.19 -7.99
N GLY A 71 -16.13 0.55 -8.92
CA GLY A 71 -15.68 -0.72 -9.53
C GLY A 71 -14.38 -0.57 -10.34
N ALA A 72 -14.33 0.39 -11.26
CA ALA A 72 -13.14 0.63 -12.08
C ALA A 72 -11.94 1.11 -11.24
N VAL A 73 -12.19 1.92 -10.22
CA VAL A 73 -11.17 2.39 -9.28
C VAL A 73 -10.64 1.22 -8.44
N ALA A 74 -11.52 0.34 -7.96
CA ALA A 74 -11.13 -0.85 -7.21
C ALA A 74 -10.28 -1.81 -8.04
N GLU A 75 -10.65 -2.06 -9.31
CA GLU A 75 -9.87 -2.89 -10.21
C GLU A 75 -8.48 -2.31 -10.47
N ARG A 76 -8.37 -1.00 -10.73
CA ARG A 76 -7.08 -0.32 -10.91
C ARG A 76 -6.23 -0.37 -9.65
N ALA A 77 -6.83 -0.14 -8.48
CA ALA A 77 -6.15 -0.24 -7.19
C ALA A 77 -5.65 -1.67 -6.92
N ALA A 78 -6.43 -2.69 -7.28
CA ALA A 78 -6.06 -4.09 -7.15
C ALA A 78 -4.91 -4.48 -8.08
N ASP A 79 -4.91 -3.98 -9.33
CA ASP A 79 -3.82 -4.17 -10.27
C ASP A 79 -2.53 -3.49 -9.76
N VAL A 80 -2.63 -2.25 -9.28
CA VAL A 80 -1.47 -1.52 -8.73
C VAL A 80 -0.92 -2.22 -7.49
N LEU A 81 -1.78 -2.61 -6.55
CA LEU A 81 -1.38 -3.34 -5.34
C LEU A 81 -0.67 -4.65 -5.68
N ALA A 82 -1.21 -5.40 -6.64
CA ALA A 82 -0.60 -6.66 -7.07
C ALA A 82 0.83 -6.47 -7.59
N GLU A 83 1.05 -5.51 -8.49
CA GLU A 83 2.37 -5.26 -9.05
C GLU A 83 3.36 -4.75 -7.98
N LEU A 84 2.92 -3.90 -7.05
CA LEU A 84 3.77 -3.40 -5.97
C LEU A 84 4.13 -4.50 -4.95
N VAL A 85 3.18 -5.36 -4.60
CA VAL A 85 3.41 -6.50 -3.69
C VAL A 85 4.34 -7.52 -4.34
N ASP A 86 4.09 -7.87 -5.59
CA ASP A 86 4.92 -8.79 -6.37
C ASP A 86 6.38 -8.31 -6.46
N LEU A 87 6.56 -7.03 -6.81
CA LEU A 87 7.86 -6.37 -6.86
C LEU A 87 8.59 -6.43 -5.52
N THR A 88 7.88 -6.11 -4.45
CA THR A 88 8.43 -5.98 -3.12
C THR A 88 8.77 -7.35 -2.54
N ALA A 89 7.88 -8.34 -2.69
CA ALA A 89 8.12 -9.71 -2.25
C ALA A 89 9.33 -10.35 -2.95
N ARG A 90 9.54 -10.09 -4.25
CA ARG A 90 10.77 -10.53 -4.95
C ARG A 90 12.05 -9.90 -4.39
N ARG A 91 11.95 -8.76 -3.72
CA ARG A 91 13.08 -7.91 -3.31
C ARG A 91 13.18 -7.73 -1.79
N SER A 92 12.31 -8.34 -0.98
CA SER A 92 12.32 -8.16 0.48
C SER A 92 13.39 -8.99 1.19
N ALA A 93 14.19 -9.79 0.47
CA ALA A 93 15.24 -10.64 1.01
C ALA A 93 14.78 -11.60 2.13
N GLY A 94 13.50 -12.02 2.10
CA GLY A 94 12.92 -12.86 3.13
C GLY A 94 12.49 -12.10 4.39
N ALA A 95 12.47 -10.77 4.37
CA ALA A 95 11.62 -10.01 5.29
C ALA A 95 10.17 -10.10 4.81
N GLY A 96 9.22 -10.26 5.74
CA GLY A 96 7.82 -10.03 5.43
C GLY A 96 7.62 -8.60 4.91
N LEU A 97 6.48 -8.35 4.27
CA LEU A 97 6.14 -7.03 3.77
C LEU A 97 5.01 -6.41 4.58
N SER A 98 5.01 -5.09 4.64
CA SER A 98 3.93 -4.29 5.21
C SER A 98 3.30 -3.43 4.12
N GLY A 99 2.04 -3.07 4.29
CA GLY A 99 1.40 -2.16 3.37
C GLY A 99 0.21 -1.45 3.97
N ARG A 100 -0.21 -0.41 3.28
CA ARG A 100 -1.30 0.48 3.66
C ARG A 100 -2.09 0.87 2.43
N VAL A 101 -3.40 0.87 2.54
CA VAL A 101 -4.31 1.43 1.56
C VAL A 101 -5.10 2.55 2.21
N VAL A 102 -5.09 3.74 1.61
CA VAL A 102 -5.81 4.93 2.09
C VAL A 102 -6.76 5.40 0.99
N VAL A 103 -7.98 5.78 1.37
CA VAL A 103 -8.94 6.43 0.49
C VAL A 103 -9.27 7.80 1.08
N ASP A 104 -8.95 8.86 0.34
CA ASP A 104 -9.11 10.27 0.78
C ASP A 104 -10.25 11.01 0.07
N GLY A 105 -11.07 10.27 -0.68
CA GLY A 105 -12.19 10.79 -1.48
C GLY A 105 -11.83 11.23 -2.91
N ALA A 106 -10.54 11.46 -3.19
CA ALA A 106 -10.05 11.76 -4.55
C ALA A 106 -9.12 10.66 -5.08
N HIS A 107 -8.47 9.91 -4.19
CA HIS A 107 -7.52 8.88 -4.53
C HIS A 107 -7.68 7.63 -3.67
N VAL A 108 -7.29 6.49 -4.25
CA VAL A 108 -6.85 5.30 -3.53
C VAL A 108 -5.33 5.30 -3.54
N ILE A 109 -4.72 5.53 -2.38
CA ILE A 109 -3.27 5.52 -2.20
C ILE A 109 -2.86 4.16 -1.66
N VAL A 110 -2.05 3.44 -2.43
CA VAL A 110 -1.46 2.15 -2.05
C VAL A 110 0.00 2.36 -1.68
N SER A 111 0.41 1.85 -0.53
CA SER A 111 1.81 1.83 -0.08
C SER A 111 2.23 0.40 0.26
N VAL A 112 3.39 -0.04 -0.22
CA VAL A 112 3.98 -1.35 0.08
C VAL A 112 5.45 -1.16 0.48
N GLY A 113 5.78 -1.64 1.67
CA GLY A 113 7.04 -1.43 2.36
C GLY A 113 7.94 -2.64 2.41
N ASP A 114 9.12 -2.42 3.01
CA ASP A 114 10.14 -3.44 3.26
C ASP A 114 10.85 -3.97 1.99
N MET A 115 10.83 -3.18 0.90
CA MET A 115 11.62 -3.49 -0.30
C MET A 115 13.10 -3.16 -0.09
N ALA A 116 14.00 -4.06 -0.47
CA ALA A 116 15.43 -3.76 -0.49
C ALA A 116 15.77 -2.85 -1.68
N GLY A 117 16.38 -1.70 -1.39
CA GLY A 117 16.92 -0.80 -2.40
C GLY A 117 15.88 0.05 -3.14
N ARG A 118 16.33 0.73 -4.19
CA ARG A 118 15.51 1.66 -4.98
C ARG A 118 14.63 0.93 -5.99
N LEU A 119 13.56 1.60 -6.40
CA LEU A 119 12.77 1.14 -7.54
C LEU A 119 13.65 0.99 -8.79
N PRO A 120 13.54 -0.14 -9.52
CA PRO A 120 14.22 -0.31 -10.79
C PRO A 120 13.75 0.70 -11.83
N ALA A 121 14.56 0.91 -12.86
CA ALA A 121 14.18 1.82 -13.94
C ALA A 121 12.96 1.27 -14.72
N PRO A 122 12.16 2.13 -15.37
CA PRO A 122 10.91 1.70 -16.02
C PRO A 122 11.08 0.67 -17.14
N GLY A 123 12.27 0.59 -17.75
CA GLY A 123 12.58 -0.39 -18.78
C GLY A 123 13.02 -1.76 -18.24
N GLU A 124 13.31 -1.85 -16.94
CA GLU A 124 13.83 -3.07 -16.31
C GLU A 124 12.72 -3.93 -15.70
N GLU A 125 11.56 -3.32 -15.38
CA GLU A 125 10.49 -3.97 -14.65
C GLU A 125 9.13 -3.72 -15.31
N PRO A 126 8.61 -4.67 -16.11
CA PRO A 126 7.35 -4.52 -16.83
C PRO A 126 6.15 -4.20 -15.92
N GLY A 127 6.12 -4.76 -14.71
CA GLY A 127 5.07 -4.49 -13.73
C GLY A 127 4.99 -3.02 -13.32
N LEU A 128 6.14 -2.37 -13.12
CA LEU A 128 6.17 -0.93 -12.83
C LEU A 128 5.73 -0.07 -14.01
N GLN A 129 6.00 -0.51 -15.24
CA GLN A 129 5.49 0.19 -16.42
C GLN A 129 3.96 0.14 -16.47
N ARG A 130 3.35 -0.98 -16.06
CA ARG A 130 1.89 -1.09 -15.91
C ARG A 130 1.37 -0.15 -14.83
N VAL A 131 1.97 -0.15 -13.64
CA VAL A 131 1.59 0.75 -12.53
C VAL A 131 1.58 2.21 -12.99
N ARG A 132 2.65 2.66 -13.66
CA ARG A 132 2.78 4.04 -14.17
C ARG A 132 1.68 4.48 -15.13
N ARG A 133 1.00 3.55 -15.80
CA ARG A 133 -0.11 3.86 -16.71
C ARG A 133 -1.45 3.95 -15.98
N LEU A 134 -1.55 3.42 -14.77
CA LEU A 134 -2.78 3.32 -13.99
C LEU A 134 -2.90 4.38 -12.89
N VAL A 135 -1.80 5.04 -12.56
CA VAL A 135 -1.68 5.92 -11.38
C VAL A 135 -1.53 7.38 -11.80
N ALA A 136 -2.07 8.28 -10.99
CA ALA A 136 -1.87 9.72 -11.13
C ALA A 136 -0.46 10.14 -10.69
N ASP A 137 0.06 9.49 -9.65
CA ASP A 137 1.40 9.72 -9.13
C ASP A 137 1.97 8.47 -8.44
N MET A 138 3.29 8.38 -8.35
CA MET A 138 3.98 7.32 -7.61
C MET A 138 5.37 7.76 -7.15
N GLY A 139 5.84 7.14 -6.07
CA GLY A 139 7.16 7.45 -5.54
C GLY A 139 7.69 6.42 -4.56
N GLN A 140 8.77 6.78 -3.88
CA GLN A 140 9.39 5.93 -2.88
C GLN A 140 10.00 6.76 -1.75
N TYR A 141 9.81 6.34 -0.50
CA TYR A 141 10.41 6.94 0.69
C TYR A 141 11.07 5.87 1.57
N ASP A 142 11.84 6.30 2.57
CA ASP A 142 12.48 5.41 3.54
C ASP A 142 11.44 4.91 4.55
N GLY A 143 11.36 3.59 4.74
CA GLY A 143 10.45 2.96 5.69
C GLY A 143 11.07 2.78 7.08
N ASP A 144 10.22 2.68 8.08
CA ASP A 144 10.62 2.61 9.49
C ASP A 144 11.44 1.35 9.86
N ARG A 145 11.36 0.30 9.04
CA ARG A 145 12.05 -0.98 9.24
C ARG A 145 13.38 -1.10 8.48
N GLY A 146 13.91 0.01 7.98
CA GLY A 146 15.17 0.05 7.23
C GLY A 146 15.06 -0.41 5.77
N GLY A 147 13.85 -0.78 5.32
CA GLY A 147 13.51 -0.97 3.91
C GLY A 147 12.97 0.29 3.27
N ARG A 148 12.64 0.24 1.98
CA ARG A 148 12.02 1.34 1.24
C ARG A 148 10.53 1.06 1.03
N VAL A 149 9.71 2.10 1.15
CA VAL A 149 8.27 2.03 0.88
C VAL A 149 7.98 2.63 -0.48
N THR A 150 7.35 1.85 -1.35
CA THR A 150 6.83 2.31 -2.63
C THR A 150 5.38 2.68 -2.47
N TRP A 151 4.98 3.84 -3.00
CA TRP A 151 3.59 4.28 -2.98
C TRP A 151 3.11 4.66 -4.38
N ALA A 152 1.80 4.54 -4.58
CA ALA A 152 1.12 4.89 -5.82
C ALA A 152 -0.30 5.40 -5.54
N ALA A 153 -0.75 6.42 -6.27
CA ALA A 153 -2.07 7.02 -6.15
C ALA A 153 -2.92 6.74 -7.38
N VAL A 154 -4.06 6.07 -7.20
CA VAL A 154 -5.07 5.83 -8.24
C VAL A 154 -6.19 6.85 -8.06
N ALA A 155 -6.55 7.58 -9.11
CA ALA A 155 -7.68 8.53 -9.04
C ALA A 155 -9.02 7.80 -8.88
N ALA A 156 -9.85 8.29 -7.95
CA ALA A 156 -11.18 7.79 -7.65
C ALA A 156 -12.28 8.48 -8.47
#